data_AF-A0A3C1VT12-F1
#
_entry.id   AF-A0A3C1VT12-F1
#
_cell.length_a   1.000
_cell.length_b   1.000
_cell.length_c   1.000
_cell.angle_alpha   90.00
_cell.angle_beta   90.00
_cell.angle_gamma   90.00
#
_symmetry.space_group_name_H-M   'P 1'
#
loop_
_entity.id
_entity.type
_entity.pdbx_description
1 polymer ?
#
loop_
_entity_poly.entity_id
_entity_poly.type
_entity_poly.pdbx_seq_one_letter_code
_entity_poly.pdbx_strand_id
1 'polypeptide(L)'
;MTYFATAGYTYRGNSPVFQELRNGEFVQLGLAYPLSQRISVGAIYDYRAAPAAFSDEIHELLPYAAFQLNENWSFSTVITTGFTDASADFSLLGQLRYSW
;
A
#
# COMPACT_ATOMS: atom_id res chain seq x y z
N MET A 1 18.29 8.61 -0.81
CA MET A 1 16.98 8.72 -0.15
C MET A 1 16.03 9.34 -1.15
N THR A 2 14.83 8.77 -1.28
CA THR A 2 13.81 9.24 -2.22
C THR A 2 12.50 9.40 -1.47
N TYR A 3 11.84 10.54 -1.64
CA TYR A 3 10.48 10.76 -1.17
C TYR A 3 9.53 10.67 -2.35
N PHE A 4 8.38 10.04 -2.15
CA PHE A 4 7.37 9.89 -3.19
C PHE A 4 5.98 10.05 -2.60
N ALA A 5 5.05 10.47 -3.43
CA ALA A 5 3.65 10.61 -3.05
C ALA A 5 2.76 10.19 -4.22
N THR A 6 1.65 9.53 -3.89
CA THR A 6 0.61 9.16 -4.84
C THR A 6 -0.71 9.69 -4.30
N ALA A 7 -1.54 10.27 -5.16
CA ALA A 7 -2.90 10.63 -4.81
C ALA A 7 -3.82 10.19 -5.93
N GLY A 8 -5.06 9.82 -5.58
CA GLY A 8 -6.01 9.37 -6.57
C GLY A 8 -7.43 9.36 -6.05
N TYR A 9 -8.35 8.97 -6.93
CA TYR A 9 -9.77 8.90 -6.64
C TYR A 9 -10.34 7.60 -7.20
N THR A 10 -11.10 6.88 -6.38
CA THR A 10 -11.78 5.65 -6.75
C THR A 10 -13.24 5.94 -7.03
N TYR A 11 -13.66 5.76 -8.28
CA TYR A 11 -15.06 5.77 -8.67
C TYR A 11 -15.62 4.34 -8.66
N ARG A 12 -16.48 4.03 -7.69
CA ARG A 12 -17.06 2.68 -7.49
C ARG A 12 -18.41 2.51 -8.21
N GLY A 13 -19.08 3.63 -8.51
CA GLY A 13 -20.40 3.62 -9.15
C GLY A 13 -21.49 3.05 -8.24
N ASN A 14 -22.70 2.90 -8.79
CA ASN A 14 -23.85 2.40 -8.05
C ASN A 14 -23.96 0.87 -8.19
N SER A 15 -24.16 0.19 -7.06
CA SER A 15 -24.46 -1.25 -7.04
C SER A 15 -25.86 -1.49 -6.50
N PRO A 16 -26.70 -2.29 -7.19
CA PRO A 16 -28.04 -2.63 -6.69
C PRO A 16 -28.00 -3.50 -5.42
N VAL A 17 -26.87 -4.20 -5.18
CA VAL A 17 -26.67 -5.08 -4.02
C VAL A 17 -25.93 -4.37 -2.88
N PHE A 18 -25.04 -3.42 -3.21
CA PHE A 18 -24.24 -2.67 -2.24
C PHE A 18 -24.45 -1.17 -2.45
N GLN A 19 -25.64 -0.68 -2.08
CA GLN A 19 -26.06 0.71 -2.32
C GLN A 19 -25.30 1.73 -1.49
N GLU A 20 -24.65 1.30 -0.41
CA GLU A 20 -23.95 2.18 0.54
C GLU A 20 -22.46 2.35 0.21
N LEU A 21 -21.97 1.78 -0.90
CA LEU A 21 -20.61 2.00 -1.37
C LEU A 21 -20.41 3.46 -1.74
N ARG A 22 -19.30 4.03 -1.27
CA ARG A 22 -18.93 5.41 -1.53
C ARG A 22 -17.75 5.45 -2.48
N ASN A 23 -17.72 6.45 -3.35
CA ASN A 23 -16.46 6.82 -4.00
C ASN A 23 -15.50 7.37 -2.93
N GLY A 24 -14.21 7.32 -3.19
CA GLY A 24 -13.24 7.79 -2.21
C GLY A 24 -11.90 8.15 -2.79
N GLU A 25 -11.35 9.24 -2.30
CA GLU A 25 -9.97 9.64 -2.47
C GLU A 25 -9.01 8.73 -1.69
N PHE A 26 -7.77 8.69 -2.14
CA PHE A 26 -6.68 8.10 -1.39
C PHE A 26 -5.41 8.92 -1.58
N VAL A 27 -4.56 8.89 -0.57
CA VAL A 27 -3.24 9.54 -0.58
C VAL A 27 -2.23 8.61 0.07
N GLN A 28 -1.10 8.45 -0.59
CA GLN A 28 0.04 7.69 -0.11
C GLN A 28 1.25 8.60 -0.02
N LEU A 29 1.92 8.58 1.12
CA LEU A 29 3.18 9.29 1.33
C LEU A 29 4.25 8.27 1.67
N GLY A 30 5.33 8.25 0.89
CA GLY A 30 6.36 7.23 0.96
C GLY A 30 7.77 7.78 1.02
N LEU A 31 8.63 6.99 1.65
CA LEU A 31 10.07 7.21 1.66
C LEU A 31 10.80 5.90 1.36
N ALA A 32 11.85 6.01 0.55
CA ALA A 32 12.70 4.90 0.13
C ALA A 32 14.17 5.20 0.40
N TYR A 33 14.84 4.27 1.06
CA TYR A 33 16.27 4.35 1.37
C TYR A 33 17.02 3.16 0.76
N PRO A 34 17.92 3.39 -0.22
CA PRO A 34 18.81 2.34 -0.70
C PRO A 34 19.88 2.06 0.35
N LEU A 35 19.89 0.84 0.90
CA LEU A 35 20.94 0.38 1.82
C LEU A 35 22.19 -0.06 1.05
N SER A 36 22.01 -0.57 -0.18
CA SER A 36 23.07 -0.95 -1.10
C SER A 36 22.57 -0.92 -2.55
N GLN A 37 23.40 -1.35 -3.50
CA GLN A 37 22.98 -1.54 -4.90
C GLN A 37 21.93 -2.66 -5.07
N ARG A 38 21.77 -3.55 -4.09
CA ARG A 38 20.86 -4.71 -4.17
C ARG A 38 19.73 -4.67 -3.15
N ILE A 39 19.75 -3.74 -2.18
CA ILE A 39 18.78 -3.72 -1.08
C ILE A 39 18.25 -2.31 -0.91
N SER A 40 16.93 -2.19 -0.86
CA SER A 40 16.24 -0.97 -0.48
C SER A 40 15.17 -1.26 0.57
N VAL A 41 14.97 -0.31 1.46
CA VAL A 41 13.91 -0.35 2.47
C VAL A 41 13.12 0.94 2.42
N GLY A 42 11.90 0.92 2.91
CA GLY A 42 11.09 2.12 2.97
C GLY A 42 9.84 1.92 3.80
N ALA A 43 9.04 2.97 3.85
CA ALA A 43 7.74 2.93 4.48
C ALA A 43 6.78 3.82 3.68
N ILE A 44 5.52 3.42 3.65
CA ILE A 44 4.43 4.17 3.06
C ILE A 44 3.37 4.38 4.13
N TYR A 45 2.90 5.61 4.28
CA TYR A 45 1.66 5.89 4.97
C TYR A 45 0.54 5.95 3.93
N ASP A 46 -0.48 5.12 4.09
CA ASP A 46 -1.63 4.99 3.18
C ASP A 46 -2.89 5.50 3.89
N TYR A 47 -3.49 6.54 3.32
CA TYR A 47 -4.82 7.01 3.67
C TYR A 47 -5.80 6.65 2.55
N ARG A 48 -6.94 6.06 2.91
CA ARG A 48 -8.05 5.85 1.99
C ARG A 48 -9.35 6.29 2.65
N ALA A 49 -10.13 7.10 1.95
CA ALA A 49 -11.46 7.49 2.42
C ALA A 49 -12.36 6.25 2.60
N ALA A 50 -13.31 6.35 3.54
CA ALA A 50 -14.25 5.30 3.88
C ALA A 50 -14.90 4.66 2.64
N PRO A 51 -14.78 3.34 2.44
CA PRO A 51 -15.31 2.67 1.24
C PRO A 51 -16.84 2.56 1.23
N ALA A 52 -17.50 2.71 2.38
CA ALA A 52 -18.95 2.62 2.54
C ALA A 52 -19.44 3.52 3.68
N ALA A 53 -20.76 3.75 3.78
CA ALA A 53 -21.36 4.55 4.85
C ALA A 53 -21.19 3.96 6.27
N PHE A 54 -21.01 2.63 6.36
CA PHE A 54 -20.86 1.88 7.61
C PHE A 54 -19.40 1.52 7.94
N SER A 55 -18.43 2.07 7.20
CA SER A 55 -17.00 1.81 7.41
C SER A 55 -16.30 3.12 7.71
N ASP A 56 -15.26 3.03 8.54
CA ASP A 56 -14.34 4.14 8.78
C ASP A 56 -13.37 4.31 7.60
N GLU A 57 -12.69 5.44 7.57
CA GLU A 57 -11.50 5.63 6.76
C GLU A 57 -10.37 4.67 7.16
N ILE A 58 -9.47 4.41 6.23
CA ILE A 58 -8.33 3.52 6.41
C ILE A 58 -7.08 4.38 6.57
N HIS A 59 -6.31 4.07 7.60
CA HIS A 59 -4.99 4.63 7.83
C HIS A 59 -4.03 3.50 8.14
N GLU A 60 -3.06 3.28 7.25
CA GLU A 60 -2.14 2.15 7.34
C GLU A 60 -0.69 2.61 7.23
N LEU A 61 0.19 1.95 7.98
CA LEU A 61 1.64 2.03 7.80
C LEU A 61 2.13 0.76 7.11
N LEU A 62 2.88 0.95 6.03
CA LEU A 62 3.39 -0.11 5.17
C LEU A 62 4.93 -0.09 5.11
N PRO A 63 5.65 -0.65 6.09
CA PRO A 63 7.08 -0.88 5.96
C PRO A 63 7.36 -1.93 4.89
N TYR A 64 8.34 -1.69 4.03
CA TYR A 64 8.71 -2.61 2.98
C TYR A 64 10.23 -2.78 2.85
N ALA A 65 10.63 -3.91 2.27
CA ALA A 65 11.99 -4.19 1.87
C ALA A 65 12.00 -4.84 0.48
N ALA A 66 12.97 -4.46 -0.35
CA ALA A 66 13.19 -5.04 -1.67
C ALA A 66 14.65 -5.44 -1.86
N PHE A 67 14.84 -6.62 -2.45
CA PHE A 67 16.11 -7.31 -2.59
C PHE A 67 16.29 -7.75 -4.05
N GLN A 68 17.39 -7.33 -4.67
CA GLN A 68 17.86 -7.89 -5.94
C GLN A 68 18.68 -9.14 -5.61
N LEU A 69 18.12 -10.31 -5.92
CA LEU A 69 18.76 -11.61 -5.62
C LEU A 69 19.92 -11.89 -6.58
N ASN A 70 19.70 -11.61 -7.87
CA ASN A 70 20.69 -11.66 -8.96
C ASN A 70 20.23 -10.76 -10.11
N GLU A 71 20.85 -10.82 -11.28
CA GLU A 71 20.51 -9.95 -12.42
C GLU A 71 19.07 -10.12 -12.93
N ASN A 72 18.47 -11.30 -12.74
CA ASN A 72 17.14 -11.62 -13.28
C ASN A 72 16.05 -11.71 -12.21
N TRP A 73 16.41 -11.92 -10.95
CA TRP A 73 15.47 -12.16 -9.85
C TRP A 73 15.48 -11.05 -8.80
N SER A 74 14.29 -10.59 -8.43
CA SER A 74 14.08 -9.68 -7.31
C SER A 74 12.99 -10.21 -6.38
N PHE A 75 13.13 -9.97 -5.08
CA PHE A 75 12.12 -10.24 -4.08
C PHE A 75 11.76 -8.96 -3.34
N SER A 76 10.48 -8.73 -3.08
CA SER A 76 10.00 -7.66 -2.22
C SER A 76 9.07 -8.21 -1.16
N THR A 77 9.03 -7.53 -0.02
CA THR A 77 8.09 -7.81 1.04
C THR A 77 7.55 -6.51 1.61
N VAL A 78 6.27 -6.50 1.97
CA VAL A 78 5.61 -5.39 2.65
C VAL A 78 4.79 -5.95 3.81
N ILE A 79 4.88 -5.26 4.94
CA ILE A 79 4.05 -5.50 6.11
C ILE A 79 3.04 -4.36 6.17
N THR A 80 1.80 -4.63 6.54
CA THR A 80 0.79 -3.59 6.77
C THR A 80 0.33 -3.65 8.21
N THR A 81 0.22 -2.50 8.86
CA THR A 81 -0.42 -2.35 10.17
C THR A 81 -1.38 -1.16 10.13
N GLY A 82 -2.59 -1.40 10.61
CA GLY A 82 -3.69 -0.45 10.61
C GLY A 82 -3.78 0.41 11.87
N PHE A 83 -4.33 1.61 11.72
CA PHE A 83 -4.60 2.54 12.82
C PHE A 83 -6.10 2.81 13.04
N THR A 84 -6.98 2.23 12.21
CA THR A 84 -8.44 2.34 12.33
C THR A 84 -9.11 0.98 12.28
N ASP A 85 -10.36 0.91 12.71
CA ASP A 85 -11.16 -0.33 12.72
C ASP A 85 -11.40 -0.90 11.30
N ALA A 86 -11.33 -0.04 10.27
CA ALA A 86 -11.43 -0.44 8.87
C ALA A 86 -10.10 -0.92 8.26
N SER A 87 -8.97 -0.74 8.97
CA SER A 87 -7.64 -1.13 8.51
C SER A 87 -7.34 -2.59 8.87
N ALA A 88 -6.36 -3.21 8.20
CA ALA A 88 -5.90 -4.54 8.60
C ALA A 88 -5.13 -4.50 9.93
N ASP A 89 -5.45 -5.39 10.89
CA ASP A 89 -4.68 -5.54 12.13
C ASP A 89 -3.19 -5.77 11.84
N PHE A 90 -2.93 -6.74 10.95
CA PHE A 90 -1.61 -7.06 10.45
C PHE A 90 -1.72 -7.83 9.13
N SER A 91 -0.87 -7.51 8.15
CA SER A 91 -0.69 -8.35 6.98
C SER A 91 0.76 -8.40 6.51
N LEU A 92 1.09 -9.46 5.78
CA LEU A 92 2.41 -9.68 5.18
C LEU A 92 2.21 -10.11 3.73
N LEU A 93 2.86 -9.41 2.80
CA LEU A 93 2.88 -9.76 1.39
C LEU A 93 4.33 -9.93 0.95
N GLY A 94 4.66 -11.10 0.38
CA GLY A 94 5.91 -11.34 -0.32
C GLY A 94 5.68 -11.47 -1.83
N GLN A 95 6.54 -10.87 -2.64
CA GLN A 95 6.49 -10.94 -4.10
C GLN A 95 7.85 -11.32 -4.66
N LEU A 96 7.88 -12.38 -5.47
CA LEU A 96 9.04 -12.77 -6.25
C LEU A 96 8.82 -12.41 -7.72
N ARG A 97 9.80 -11.80 -8.35
CA ARG A 97 9.75 -11.34 -9.75
C ARG A 97 10.97 -11.83 -10.52
N TYR A 98 10.73 -12.33 -11.73
CA TYR A 98 11.75 -12.63 -12.74
C TYR A 98 11.67 -11.59 -13.87
N SER A 99 12.82 -11.18 -14.40
CA SER A 99 12.92 -10.30 -15.58
C SER A 99 13.89 -10.92 -16.60
N TRP A 100 13.43 -11.05 -17.85
CA TRP A 100 14.18 -11.56 -19.00
C TRP A 100 14.93 -10.47 -19.74
#